data_AF-A0A0X3RUM4-F1
#
_entry.id   AF-A0A0X3RUM4-F1
#
_cell.length_a   1.000
_cell.length_b   1.000
_cell.length_c   1.000
_cell.angle_alpha   90.00
_cell.angle_beta   90.00
_cell.angle_gamma   90.00
#
_symmetry.space_group_name_H-M   'P 1'
#
loop_
_entity.id
_entity.type
_entity.pdbx_description
1 polymer ?
#
loop_
_entity_poly.entity_id
_entity_poly.type
_entity_poly.pdbx_seq_one_letter_code
_entity_poly.pdbx_strand_id
1 'polypeptide(L)'
;MAAEHAQSMKDGQERRELLEALLRGPCGSSAPSWLLEAAVDSDLARKPPQSDPFYGPSMDLALLALSHSSCTPQLRRESLRRCTAVQLGRLGSAEAGGMVADPVAEALRERAPVPQRMTVDLLETPTDAQLVVRQHRLHSTVITAAVDLLPSYPLVDEKEGEATSTWLERQDAAERAWHTMWKQVVTTHSEHHRLLVEWSDDKDASHVIREHLLGSIPWDVEPELLAEVAKDDLASFPHAVLTTQMCRMRRDGATEESVKEHFANDLAELIPEQRKRIDRILSDDEYGLRFGCRIAISRIASAAEGRWRYILNPDQAQKYGRPHVWRASQDQLAFLAQKFAKHAAVALELWEPDREAPIRSAKDLRWVRDLLQHLPVVTPEVKEKARMICREARRGLAGRRDYGKYGLDSDVQQARELLDTIERMTAETLTDPGPARTASLGRPDQVTVRDLAGAPDTVLDDYLRRHPGDDSLVERALLAFASRAYHRDLSFADILTRHSDPQRALLALTQNLRQLLGGGPNLREAWVDAVLNLPATETELIRVLPAWTALKARGPHGQTAHPAVTSVVRTALGNSSEAWQRFATSPASYAGPTAWLRLGDLLDAAANGTPWPTPPRK
;
A
#
# COMPACT_ATOMS: atom_id res chain seq x y z
N MET A 1 -51.63 -27.30 5.84
CA MET A 1 -51.94 -25.98 6.44
C MET A 1 -50.83 -24.95 6.25
N ALA A 2 -49.65 -25.04 6.91
CA ALA A 2 -48.60 -24.01 6.77
C ALA A 2 -47.99 -23.91 5.34
N ALA A 3 -47.76 -25.04 4.68
CA ALA A 3 -47.27 -25.08 3.29
C ALA A 3 -48.31 -24.54 2.28
N GLU A 4 -49.59 -24.91 2.43
CA GLU A 4 -50.69 -24.38 1.62
C GLU A 4 -50.86 -22.86 1.82
N HIS A 5 -50.67 -22.39 3.05
CA HIS A 5 -50.68 -20.96 3.35
C HIS A 5 -49.54 -20.24 2.61
N ALA A 6 -48.31 -20.74 2.70
CA ALA A 6 -47.16 -20.19 1.98
C ALA A 6 -47.36 -20.15 0.44
N GLN A 7 -48.08 -21.13 -0.11
CA GLN A 7 -48.41 -21.19 -1.53
C GLN A 7 -49.39 -20.08 -1.95
N SER A 8 -50.29 -19.67 -1.07
CA SER A 8 -51.29 -18.60 -1.31
C SER A 8 -50.78 -17.18 -1.02
N MET A 9 -49.64 -17.05 -0.35
CA MET A 9 -49.05 -15.76 0.02
C MET A 9 -48.42 -15.06 -1.20
N LYS A 10 -48.47 -13.72 -1.19
CA LYS A 10 -47.72 -12.90 -2.15
C LYS A 10 -46.23 -12.92 -1.80
N ASP A 11 -45.38 -12.69 -2.80
CA ASP A 11 -43.94 -12.56 -2.61
C ASP A 11 -43.60 -11.39 -1.68
N GLY A 12 -42.75 -11.67 -0.70
CA GLY A 12 -42.39 -10.74 0.36
C GLY A 12 -41.57 -11.42 1.45
N GLN A 13 -41.09 -10.62 2.41
CA GLN A 13 -40.22 -11.10 3.50
C GLN A 13 -40.91 -12.16 4.37
N GLU A 14 -42.20 -11.98 4.68
CA GLU A 14 -42.99 -12.93 5.48
C GLU A 14 -43.12 -14.30 4.79
N ARG A 15 -43.32 -14.31 3.47
CA ARG A 15 -43.37 -15.55 2.67
C ARG A 15 -42.00 -16.24 2.69
N ARG A 16 -40.91 -15.49 2.53
CA ARG A 16 -39.53 -16.00 2.55
C ARG A 16 -39.19 -16.67 3.88
N GLU A 17 -39.49 -16.02 5.00
CA GLU A 17 -39.26 -16.56 6.35
C GLU A 17 -40.06 -17.85 6.58
N LEU A 18 -41.31 -17.90 6.09
CA LEU A 18 -42.14 -19.10 6.17
C LEU A 18 -41.58 -20.25 5.30
N LEU A 19 -41.13 -19.97 4.07
CA LEU A 19 -40.49 -20.96 3.19
C LEU A 19 -39.22 -21.53 3.84
N GLU A 20 -38.39 -20.66 4.42
CA GLU A 20 -37.17 -21.06 5.13
C GLU A 20 -37.49 -21.94 6.35
N ALA A 21 -38.46 -21.54 7.18
CA ALA A 21 -38.88 -22.30 8.35
C ALA A 21 -39.45 -23.68 7.98
N LEU A 22 -40.18 -23.77 6.86
CA LEU A 22 -40.69 -25.04 6.34
C LEU A 22 -39.54 -25.96 5.90
N LEU A 23 -38.58 -25.45 5.13
CA LEU A 23 -37.44 -26.21 4.63
C LEU A 23 -36.44 -26.61 5.73
N ARG A 24 -36.28 -25.82 6.79
CA ARG A 24 -35.43 -26.18 7.93
C ARG A 24 -36.13 -27.10 8.94
N GLY A 25 -37.45 -27.10 8.98
CA GLY A 25 -38.24 -27.85 9.93
C GLY A 25 -39.04 -28.98 9.26
N PRO A 26 -40.38 -28.87 9.16
CA PRO A 26 -41.26 -29.98 8.77
C PRO A 26 -40.94 -30.62 7.41
N CYS A 27 -40.39 -29.86 6.46
CA CYS A 27 -40.05 -30.33 5.11
C CYS A 27 -38.56 -30.60 4.92
N GLY A 28 -37.74 -30.61 5.98
CA GLY A 28 -36.28 -30.72 5.85
C GLY A 28 -35.75 -32.08 5.39
N SER A 29 -36.57 -33.13 5.42
CA SER A 29 -36.21 -34.46 4.88
C SER A 29 -36.90 -34.76 3.55
N SER A 30 -38.07 -34.15 3.31
CA SER A 30 -38.85 -34.33 2.09
C SER A 30 -39.66 -33.06 1.82
N ALA A 31 -39.44 -32.46 0.66
CA ALA A 31 -40.08 -31.22 0.23
C ALA A 31 -40.75 -31.40 -1.15
N PRO A 32 -41.96 -30.87 -1.35
CA PRO A 32 -42.59 -30.87 -2.67
C PRO A 32 -41.86 -29.90 -3.62
N SER A 33 -41.86 -30.19 -4.93
CA SER A 33 -41.11 -29.43 -5.93
C SER A 33 -41.47 -27.94 -5.95
N TRP A 34 -42.76 -27.61 -5.82
CA TRP A 34 -43.21 -26.21 -5.82
C TRP A 34 -42.61 -25.40 -4.66
N LEU A 35 -42.32 -26.02 -3.51
CA LEU A 35 -41.75 -25.34 -2.34
C LEU A 35 -40.29 -24.98 -2.61
N LEU A 36 -39.55 -25.89 -3.25
CA LEU A 36 -38.16 -25.67 -3.67
C LEU A 36 -38.07 -24.61 -4.78
N GLU A 37 -38.96 -24.68 -5.78
CA GLU A 37 -39.08 -23.69 -6.84
C GLU A 37 -39.40 -22.30 -6.28
N ALA A 38 -40.40 -22.19 -5.39
CA ALA A 38 -40.79 -20.94 -4.76
C ALA A 38 -39.65 -20.34 -3.92
N ALA A 39 -38.88 -21.17 -3.23
CA ALA A 39 -37.72 -20.75 -2.44
C ALA A 39 -36.61 -20.17 -3.33
N VAL A 40 -36.31 -20.82 -4.45
CA VAL A 40 -35.36 -20.32 -5.46
C VAL A 40 -35.85 -19.02 -6.08
N ASP A 41 -37.10 -18.98 -6.54
CA ASP A 41 -37.68 -17.82 -7.20
C ASP A 41 -37.71 -16.58 -6.30
N SER A 42 -38.00 -16.77 -5.01
CA SER A 42 -38.02 -15.70 -4.02
C SER A 42 -36.67 -14.99 -3.89
N ASP A 43 -35.55 -15.72 -3.93
CA ASP A 43 -34.21 -15.14 -3.84
C ASP A 43 -33.74 -14.58 -5.20
N LEU A 44 -34.10 -15.23 -6.32
CA LEU A 44 -33.77 -14.74 -7.66
C LEU A 44 -34.44 -13.41 -8.01
N ALA A 45 -35.67 -13.20 -7.55
CA ALA A 45 -36.42 -11.96 -7.80
C ALA A 45 -35.98 -10.78 -6.92
N ARG A 46 -35.13 -11.02 -5.91
CA ARG A 46 -34.78 -10.02 -4.90
C ARG A 46 -33.81 -8.98 -5.46
N LYS A 47 -34.21 -7.70 -5.37
CA LYS A 47 -33.38 -6.57 -5.79
C LYS A 47 -32.42 -6.15 -4.66
N PRO A 48 -31.26 -5.56 -4.99
CA PRO A 48 -30.38 -4.92 -4.01
C PRO A 48 -31.13 -3.85 -3.22
N PRO A 49 -30.83 -3.67 -1.92
CA PRO A 49 -31.38 -2.57 -1.15
C PRO A 49 -30.97 -1.23 -1.77
N GLN A 50 -31.90 -0.26 -1.81
CA GLN A 50 -31.64 1.07 -2.37
C GLN A 50 -30.52 1.83 -1.63
N SER A 51 -30.31 1.51 -0.35
CA SER A 51 -29.28 2.11 0.51
C SER A 51 -27.85 1.67 0.15
N ASP A 52 -27.69 0.50 -0.49
CA ASP A 52 -26.40 0.00 -0.92
C ASP A 52 -26.55 -0.86 -2.19
N PRO A 53 -26.52 -0.23 -3.38
CA PRO A 53 -26.68 -0.92 -4.66
C PRO A 53 -25.57 -1.94 -4.94
N PHE A 54 -24.44 -1.83 -4.26
CA PHE A 54 -23.25 -2.67 -4.47
C PHE A 54 -23.28 -3.92 -3.60
N TYR A 55 -24.06 -3.94 -2.52
CA TYR A 55 -24.31 -5.11 -1.70
C TYR A 55 -25.60 -5.80 -2.13
N GLY A 56 -25.48 -6.87 -2.92
CA GLY A 56 -26.68 -7.60 -3.30
C GLY A 56 -27.13 -8.60 -2.23
N PRO A 57 -28.42 -8.98 -2.28
CA PRO A 57 -29.04 -9.86 -1.31
C PRO A 57 -28.33 -11.22 -1.18
N SER A 58 -28.25 -11.75 0.04
CA SER A 58 -27.88 -13.15 0.31
C SER A 58 -28.79 -14.13 -0.43
N MET A 59 -28.29 -15.32 -0.75
CA MET A 59 -29.02 -16.36 -1.49
C MET A 59 -29.31 -17.60 -0.62
N ASP A 60 -29.39 -17.43 0.71
CA ASP A 60 -29.47 -18.53 1.67
C ASP A 60 -30.68 -19.46 1.45
N LEU A 61 -31.82 -18.92 1.02
CA LEU A 61 -33.03 -19.71 0.82
C LEU A 61 -32.94 -20.52 -0.48
N ALA A 62 -32.42 -19.92 -1.55
CA ALA A 62 -32.12 -20.65 -2.78
C ALA A 62 -31.04 -21.72 -2.54
N LEU A 63 -29.99 -21.40 -1.78
CA LEU A 63 -28.94 -22.35 -1.42
C LEU A 63 -29.51 -23.54 -0.63
N LEU A 64 -30.38 -23.27 0.35
CA LEU A 64 -31.07 -24.30 1.13
C LEU A 64 -31.93 -25.21 0.24
N ALA A 65 -32.71 -24.62 -0.67
CA ALA A 65 -33.57 -25.37 -1.59
C ALA A 65 -32.76 -26.23 -2.58
N LEU A 66 -31.71 -25.68 -3.19
CA LEU A 66 -30.89 -26.39 -4.16
C LEU A 66 -30.02 -27.50 -3.53
N SER A 67 -29.68 -27.34 -2.25
CA SER A 67 -28.97 -28.34 -1.43
C SER A 67 -29.89 -29.42 -0.86
N HIS A 68 -31.20 -29.23 -0.94
CA HIS A 68 -32.17 -30.16 -0.35
C HIS A 68 -32.15 -31.53 -1.05
N SER A 69 -32.29 -32.61 -0.29
CA SER A 69 -32.25 -34.00 -0.80
C SER A 69 -33.31 -34.29 -1.86
N SER A 70 -34.48 -33.63 -1.75
CA SER A 70 -35.58 -33.74 -2.72
C SER A 70 -35.41 -32.88 -3.98
N CYS A 71 -34.37 -32.04 -4.06
CA CYS A 71 -34.12 -31.23 -5.25
C CYS A 71 -33.54 -32.10 -6.38
N THR A 72 -34.30 -32.25 -7.46
CA THR A 72 -33.86 -33.04 -8.62
C THR A 72 -32.71 -32.34 -9.36
N PRO A 73 -31.82 -33.09 -10.04
CA PRO A 73 -30.76 -32.51 -10.86
C PRO A 73 -31.30 -31.57 -11.96
N GLN A 74 -32.47 -31.89 -12.53
CA GLN A 74 -33.11 -31.06 -13.56
C GLN A 74 -33.55 -29.71 -13.00
N LEU A 75 -34.27 -29.68 -11.87
CA LEU A 75 -34.69 -28.44 -11.22
C LEU A 75 -33.48 -27.57 -10.86
N ARG A 76 -32.41 -28.20 -10.36
CA ARG A 76 -31.15 -27.49 -10.05
C ARG A 76 -30.54 -26.84 -11.29
N ARG A 77 -30.42 -27.59 -12.40
CA ARG A 77 -29.85 -27.07 -13.65
C ARG A 77 -30.69 -25.93 -14.24
N GLU A 78 -32.01 -26.09 -14.28
CA GLU A 78 -32.93 -25.06 -14.79
C GLU A 78 -32.88 -23.79 -13.95
N SER A 79 -32.83 -23.93 -12.62
CA SER A 79 -32.67 -22.81 -11.68
C SER A 79 -31.35 -22.06 -11.89
N LEU A 80 -30.24 -22.77 -12.03
CA LEU A 80 -28.91 -22.18 -12.25
C LEU A 80 -28.80 -21.49 -13.62
N ARG A 81 -29.49 -21.97 -14.66
CA ARG A 81 -29.56 -21.29 -15.96
C ARG A 81 -30.26 -19.93 -15.89
N ARG A 82 -31.23 -19.77 -14.99
CA ARG A 82 -31.95 -18.50 -14.78
C ARG A 82 -31.17 -17.46 -13.97
N CYS A 83 -30.09 -17.86 -13.30
CA CYS A 83 -29.28 -16.97 -12.47
C CYS A 83 -28.49 -15.95 -13.32
N THR A 84 -28.20 -14.78 -12.77
CA THR A 84 -27.12 -13.91 -13.26
C THR A 84 -25.76 -14.45 -12.81
N ALA A 85 -24.66 -14.00 -13.42
CA ALA A 85 -23.30 -14.39 -13.00
C ALA A 85 -23.02 -14.05 -11.52
N VAL A 86 -23.49 -12.90 -11.06
CA VAL A 86 -23.36 -12.49 -9.65
C VAL A 86 -24.13 -13.43 -8.71
N GLN A 87 -25.34 -13.85 -9.11
CA GLN A 87 -26.14 -14.82 -8.34
C GLN A 87 -25.48 -16.20 -8.33
N LEU A 88 -24.89 -16.65 -9.45
CA LEU A 88 -24.11 -17.88 -9.50
C LEU A 88 -22.93 -17.83 -8.53
N GLY A 89 -22.18 -16.73 -8.48
CA GLY A 89 -21.08 -16.57 -7.52
C GLY A 89 -21.53 -16.63 -6.07
N ARG A 90 -22.72 -16.10 -5.73
CA ARG A 90 -23.28 -16.19 -4.36
C ARG A 90 -23.74 -17.59 -4.00
N LEU A 91 -24.34 -18.31 -4.95
CA LEU A 91 -24.75 -19.70 -4.76
C LEU A 91 -23.55 -20.65 -4.70
N GLY A 92 -22.44 -20.30 -5.34
CA GLY A 92 -21.18 -21.04 -5.32
C GLY A 92 -20.24 -20.63 -4.19
N SER A 93 -20.75 -20.10 -3.08
CA SER A 93 -19.96 -19.72 -1.91
C SER A 93 -19.37 -20.95 -1.20
N ALA A 94 -18.43 -20.74 -0.28
CA ALA A 94 -17.77 -21.78 0.51
C ALA A 94 -18.76 -22.55 1.42
N GLU A 95 -19.94 -21.99 1.68
CA GLU A 95 -21.03 -22.66 2.40
C GLU A 95 -21.80 -23.64 1.51
N ALA A 96 -21.65 -23.56 0.18
CA ALA A 96 -22.23 -24.50 -0.74
C ALA A 96 -21.53 -25.85 -0.64
N GLY A 97 -22.30 -26.91 -0.36
CA GLY A 97 -21.81 -28.28 -0.50
C GLY A 97 -21.58 -28.65 -1.97
N GLY A 98 -20.81 -29.71 -2.22
CA GLY A 98 -20.50 -30.19 -3.57
C GLY A 98 -21.73 -30.38 -4.47
N MET A 99 -22.87 -30.79 -3.89
CA MET A 99 -24.15 -30.95 -4.61
C MET A 99 -24.66 -29.67 -5.30
N VAL A 100 -24.24 -28.49 -4.85
CA VAL A 100 -24.57 -27.20 -5.48
C VAL A 100 -23.35 -26.59 -6.16
N ALA A 101 -22.16 -26.71 -5.57
CA ALA A 101 -20.93 -26.16 -6.15
C ALA A 101 -20.59 -26.75 -7.53
N ASP A 102 -20.72 -28.07 -7.73
CA ASP A 102 -20.37 -28.69 -9.02
C ASP A 102 -21.35 -28.25 -10.13
N PRO A 103 -22.68 -28.27 -9.91
CA PRO A 103 -23.63 -27.73 -10.90
C PRO A 103 -23.48 -26.23 -11.17
N VAL A 104 -23.06 -25.42 -10.18
CA VAL A 104 -22.75 -24.00 -10.40
C VAL A 104 -21.54 -23.85 -11.32
N ALA A 105 -20.48 -24.64 -11.09
CA ALA A 105 -19.30 -24.66 -11.95
C ALA A 105 -19.62 -25.09 -13.39
N GLU A 106 -20.46 -26.13 -13.57
CA GLU A 106 -20.97 -26.53 -14.88
C GLU A 106 -21.79 -25.43 -15.55
N ALA A 107 -22.72 -24.80 -14.82
CA ALA A 107 -23.55 -23.72 -15.36
C ALA A 107 -22.70 -22.51 -15.78
N LEU A 108 -21.57 -22.25 -15.12
CA LEU A 108 -20.63 -21.22 -15.53
C LEU A 108 -19.91 -21.58 -16.83
N ARG A 109 -19.42 -22.83 -16.96
CA ARG A 109 -18.78 -23.33 -18.19
C ARG A 109 -19.72 -23.35 -19.38
N GLU A 110 -21.01 -23.63 -19.18
CA GLU A 110 -22.03 -23.57 -20.24
C GLU A 110 -22.23 -22.15 -20.81
N ARG A 111 -21.93 -21.09 -20.05
CA ARG A 111 -22.15 -19.69 -20.46
C ARG A 111 -21.00 -19.10 -21.25
N ALA A 112 -19.78 -19.51 -20.95
CA ALA A 112 -18.56 -18.99 -21.56
C ALA A 112 -17.65 -20.15 -21.94
N PRO A 113 -17.82 -20.75 -23.13
CA PRO A 113 -17.06 -21.94 -23.50
C PRO A 113 -15.59 -21.65 -23.85
N VAL A 114 -15.23 -20.39 -24.13
CA VAL A 114 -13.86 -20.01 -24.54
C VAL A 114 -13.40 -18.73 -23.81
N PRO A 115 -12.24 -18.76 -23.14
CA PRO A 115 -11.61 -17.57 -22.58
C PRO A 115 -11.26 -16.55 -23.67
N GLN A 116 -11.66 -15.29 -23.47
CA GLN A 116 -11.25 -14.19 -24.34
C GLN A 116 -9.93 -13.56 -23.86
N ARG A 117 -9.25 -12.77 -24.70
CA ARG A 117 -8.05 -12.04 -24.26
C ARG A 117 -8.43 -10.84 -23.39
N MET A 118 -7.56 -10.45 -22.47
CA MET A 118 -7.78 -9.25 -21.66
C MET A 118 -7.75 -7.97 -22.52
N THR A 119 -8.71 -7.09 -22.29
CA THR A 119 -8.75 -5.71 -22.82
C THR A 119 -9.11 -4.74 -21.70
N VAL A 120 -8.91 -3.43 -21.93
CA VAL A 120 -9.25 -2.39 -20.95
C VAL A 120 -10.75 -2.37 -20.65
N ASP A 121 -11.59 -2.56 -21.68
CA ASP A 121 -13.06 -2.55 -21.56
C ASP A 121 -13.58 -3.62 -20.59
N LEU A 122 -12.86 -4.74 -20.44
CA LEU A 122 -13.24 -5.81 -19.50
C LEU A 122 -13.12 -5.42 -18.02
N LEU A 123 -12.53 -4.27 -17.70
CA LEU A 123 -12.62 -3.71 -16.36
C LEU A 123 -14.00 -3.08 -16.10
N GLU A 124 -14.58 -2.44 -17.12
CA GLU A 124 -15.87 -1.75 -17.07
C GLU A 124 -17.03 -2.71 -17.32
N THR A 125 -16.90 -3.57 -18.34
CA THR A 125 -17.85 -4.62 -18.72
C THR A 125 -17.22 -6.00 -18.47
N PRO A 126 -17.18 -6.46 -17.21
CA PRO A 126 -16.56 -7.74 -16.86
C PRO A 126 -17.34 -8.93 -17.45
N THR A 127 -16.62 -10.02 -17.72
CA THR A 127 -17.23 -11.31 -18.07
C THR A 127 -17.99 -11.92 -16.90
N ASP A 128 -18.82 -12.92 -17.20
CA ASP A 128 -19.49 -13.73 -16.18
C ASP A 128 -18.49 -14.34 -15.18
N ALA A 129 -17.35 -14.85 -15.67
CA ALA A 129 -16.27 -15.38 -14.83
C ALA A 129 -15.69 -14.29 -13.91
N GLN A 130 -15.41 -13.09 -14.44
CA GLN A 130 -14.93 -11.94 -13.67
C GLN A 130 -15.95 -11.49 -12.61
N LEU A 131 -17.25 -11.53 -12.91
CA LEU A 131 -18.32 -11.21 -11.97
C LEU A 131 -18.45 -12.26 -10.84
N VAL A 132 -18.26 -13.54 -11.17
CA VAL A 132 -18.26 -14.63 -10.19
C VAL A 132 -17.08 -14.49 -9.24
N VAL A 133 -15.84 -14.33 -9.74
CA VAL A 133 -14.65 -14.20 -8.87
C VAL A 133 -14.62 -12.91 -8.05
N ARG A 134 -15.48 -11.93 -8.32
CA ARG A 134 -15.67 -10.76 -7.43
C ARG A 134 -16.45 -11.09 -6.16
N GLN A 135 -17.15 -12.22 -6.10
CA GLN A 135 -17.79 -12.67 -4.86
C GLN A 135 -16.72 -13.24 -3.92
N HIS A 136 -16.84 -12.97 -2.62
CA HIS A 136 -15.90 -13.48 -1.62
C HIS A 136 -16.18 -14.93 -1.25
N ARG A 137 -15.15 -15.67 -0.81
CA ARG A 137 -15.29 -17.01 -0.23
C ARG A 137 -16.03 -17.96 -1.16
N LEU A 138 -15.51 -18.15 -2.37
CA LEU A 138 -16.07 -19.15 -3.29
C LEU A 138 -15.68 -20.57 -2.86
N HIS A 139 -16.49 -21.56 -3.20
CA HIS A 139 -16.11 -22.97 -3.09
C HIS A 139 -14.98 -23.29 -4.07
N SER A 140 -14.04 -24.18 -3.71
CA SER A 140 -12.86 -24.53 -4.52
C SER A 140 -13.21 -24.94 -5.96
N THR A 141 -14.25 -25.76 -6.16
CA THR A 141 -14.72 -26.13 -7.52
C THR A 141 -15.15 -24.92 -8.35
N VAL A 142 -15.84 -23.96 -7.74
CA VAL A 142 -16.40 -22.80 -8.43
C VAL A 142 -15.32 -21.79 -8.76
N ILE A 143 -14.38 -21.54 -7.84
CA ILE A 143 -13.25 -20.66 -8.13
C ILE A 143 -12.37 -21.24 -9.24
N THR A 144 -12.07 -22.55 -9.23
CA THR A 144 -11.29 -23.18 -10.31
C THR A 144 -11.98 -23.02 -11.66
N ALA A 145 -13.29 -23.32 -11.72
CA ALA A 145 -14.06 -23.15 -12.95
C ALA A 145 -14.13 -21.70 -13.43
N ALA A 146 -14.23 -20.73 -12.52
CA ALA A 146 -14.24 -19.32 -12.86
C ALA A 146 -12.87 -18.84 -13.35
N VAL A 147 -11.80 -19.30 -12.71
CA VAL A 147 -10.42 -18.94 -13.06
C VAL A 147 -10.00 -19.53 -14.40
N ASP A 148 -10.45 -20.75 -14.74
CA ASP A 148 -10.31 -21.35 -16.08
C ASP A 148 -10.95 -20.50 -17.20
N LEU A 149 -11.95 -19.70 -16.85
CA LEU A 149 -12.75 -18.89 -17.77
C LEU A 149 -12.44 -17.39 -17.68
N LEU A 150 -11.47 -17.00 -16.84
CA LEU A 150 -10.97 -15.64 -16.84
C LEU A 150 -10.32 -15.33 -18.19
N PRO A 151 -10.27 -14.04 -18.57
CA PRO A 151 -9.53 -13.66 -19.76
C PRO A 151 -8.09 -14.21 -19.75
N SER A 152 -7.44 -14.33 -20.91
CA SER A 152 -6.02 -14.70 -21.01
C SER A 152 -5.12 -13.46 -21.19
N TYR A 153 -3.80 -13.68 -21.22
CA TYR A 153 -2.81 -12.61 -21.40
C TYR A 153 -3.15 -11.72 -22.61
N PRO A 154 -3.04 -10.38 -22.48
CA PRO A 154 -3.35 -9.46 -23.57
C PRO A 154 -2.36 -9.61 -24.72
N LEU A 155 -2.88 -9.87 -25.90
CA LEU A 155 -2.16 -9.82 -27.17
C LEU A 155 -2.90 -8.85 -28.07
N VAL A 156 -2.42 -7.61 -28.12
CA VAL A 156 -2.99 -6.55 -28.96
C VAL A 156 -2.32 -6.61 -30.33
N ASP A 157 -3.09 -6.95 -31.35
CA ASP A 157 -2.59 -6.93 -32.73
C ASP A 157 -2.34 -5.49 -33.19
N GLU A 158 -1.24 -5.29 -33.94
CA GLU A 158 -0.92 -4.01 -34.58
C GLU A 158 -1.94 -3.72 -35.69
N LYS A 159 -2.56 -2.54 -35.66
CA LYS A 159 -3.50 -2.14 -36.71
C LYS A 159 -2.76 -1.58 -37.92
N GLU A 160 -3.28 -1.84 -39.11
CA GLU A 160 -2.71 -1.33 -40.35
C GLU A 160 -2.67 0.21 -40.34
N GLY A 161 -1.47 0.78 -40.49
CA GLY A 161 -1.22 2.23 -40.44
C GLY A 161 -1.18 2.85 -39.03
N GLU A 162 -1.24 2.03 -37.97
CA GLU A 162 -1.07 2.49 -36.58
C GLU A 162 0.40 2.84 -36.30
N ALA A 163 0.63 3.94 -35.59
CA ALA A 163 1.97 4.27 -35.12
C ALA A 163 2.38 3.30 -34.00
N THR A 164 3.63 2.82 -34.02
CA THR A 164 4.17 1.91 -33.00
C THR A 164 3.99 2.42 -31.57
N SER A 165 4.06 3.73 -31.34
CA SER A 165 3.81 4.34 -30.02
C SER A 165 2.37 4.14 -29.54
N THR A 166 1.39 4.28 -30.43
CA THR A 166 -0.04 4.09 -30.12
C THR A 166 -0.36 2.63 -29.85
N TRP A 167 0.26 1.71 -30.61
CA TRP A 167 0.16 0.28 -30.36
C TRP A 167 0.77 -0.10 -28.99
N LEU A 168 1.96 0.41 -28.66
CA LEU A 168 2.61 0.19 -27.36
C LEU A 168 1.74 0.71 -26.20
N GLU A 169 1.17 1.91 -26.33
CA GLU A 169 0.27 2.46 -25.29
C GLU A 169 -0.97 1.58 -25.05
N ARG A 170 -1.53 1.01 -26.12
CA ARG A 170 -2.66 0.06 -26.05
C ARG A 170 -2.25 -1.25 -25.38
N GLN A 171 -1.11 -1.82 -25.76
CA GLN A 171 -0.58 -3.04 -25.14
C GLN A 171 -0.33 -2.83 -23.65
N ASP A 172 0.35 -1.74 -23.27
CA ASP A 172 0.62 -1.37 -21.88
C ASP A 172 -0.69 -1.18 -21.07
N ALA A 173 -1.72 -0.59 -21.68
CA ALA A 173 -3.01 -0.41 -21.02
C ALA A 173 -3.72 -1.74 -20.78
N ALA A 174 -3.67 -2.66 -21.74
CA ALA A 174 -4.24 -4.00 -21.61
C ALA A 174 -3.48 -4.84 -20.55
N GLU A 175 -2.15 -4.74 -20.50
CA GLU A 175 -1.33 -5.37 -19.46
C GLU A 175 -1.65 -4.80 -18.07
N ARG A 176 -1.76 -3.48 -17.91
CA ARG A 176 -2.21 -2.89 -16.64
C ARG A 176 -3.61 -3.38 -16.22
N ALA A 177 -4.52 -3.55 -17.17
CA ALA A 177 -5.84 -4.09 -16.91
C ALA A 177 -5.76 -5.56 -16.44
N TRP A 178 -4.92 -6.37 -17.08
CA TRP A 178 -4.63 -7.74 -16.71
C TRP A 178 -4.11 -7.85 -15.26
N HIS A 179 -3.09 -7.07 -14.92
CA HIS A 179 -2.57 -6.97 -13.55
C HIS A 179 -3.65 -6.52 -12.56
N THR A 180 -4.49 -5.54 -12.94
CA THR A 180 -5.56 -5.05 -12.06
C THR A 180 -6.59 -6.14 -11.76
N MET A 181 -6.98 -6.92 -12.76
CA MET A 181 -7.89 -8.04 -12.59
C MET A 181 -7.30 -9.09 -11.63
N TRP A 182 -6.05 -9.53 -11.86
CA TRP A 182 -5.42 -10.53 -11.00
C TRP A 182 -5.23 -10.04 -9.58
N LYS A 183 -4.84 -8.77 -9.39
CA LYS A 183 -4.80 -8.13 -8.07
C LYS A 183 -6.15 -8.24 -7.36
N GLN A 184 -7.26 -7.97 -8.05
CA GLN A 184 -8.60 -8.11 -7.46
C GLN A 184 -8.89 -9.56 -7.07
N VAL A 185 -8.57 -10.53 -7.94
CA VAL A 185 -8.79 -11.97 -7.67
C VAL A 185 -8.02 -12.41 -6.42
N VAL A 186 -6.70 -12.17 -6.36
CA VAL A 186 -5.88 -12.63 -5.22
C VAL A 186 -6.22 -11.89 -3.93
N THR A 187 -6.69 -10.65 -4.01
CA THR A 187 -7.14 -9.89 -2.82
C THR A 187 -8.49 -10.38 -2.30
N THR A 188 -9.38 -10.80 -3.21
CA THR A 188 -10.74 -11.25 -2.86
C THR A 188 -10.75 -12.64 -2.23
N HIS A 189 -9.83 -13.52 -2.69
CA HIS A 189 -9.76 -14.95 -2.34
C HIS A 189 -8.50 -15.32 -1.58
N SER A 190 -8.32 -14.72 -0.40
CA SER A 190 -7.15 -14.97 0.47
C SER A 190 -6.99 -16.43 0.90
N GLU A 191 -8.09 -17.16 0.95
CA GLU A 191 -8.19 -18.57 1.34
C GLU A 191 -7.77 -19.53 0.21
N HIS A 192 -7.68 -19.06 -1.04
CA HIS A 192 -7.37 -19.89 -2.21
C HIS A 192 -6.01 -19.55 -2.84
N HIS A 193 -5.12 -18.83 -2.16
CA HIS A 193 -3.81 -18.46 -2.72
C HIS A 193 -3.00 -19.66 -3.20
N ARG A 194 -2.96 -20.76 -2.42
CA ARG A 194 -2.29 -22.01 -2.79
C ARG A 194 -2.87 -22.60 -4.09
N LEU A 195 -4.21 -22.71 -4.14
CA LEU A 195 -4.93 -23.19 -5.32
C LEU A 195 -4.63 -22.35 -6.56
N LEU A 196 -4.60 -21.02 -6.42
CA LEU A 196 -4.29 -20.11 -7.53
C LEU A 196 -2.86 -20.28 -8.04
N VAL A 197 -1.89 -20.49 -7.15
CA VAL A 197 -0.49 -20.74 -7.53
C VAL A 197 -0.38 -22.06 -8.29
N GLU A 198 -0.87 -23.16 -7.71
CA GLU A 198 -0.84 -24.50 -8.33
C GLU A 198 -1.57 -24.53 -9.68
N TRP A 199 -2.74 -23.87 -9.76
CA TRP A 199 -3.49 -23.76 -11.01
C TRP A 199 -2.69 -23.01 -12.09
N SER A 200 -1.85 -22.06 -11.70
CA SER A 200 -1.20 -21.14 -12.65
C SER A 200 0.15 -21.62 -13.18
N ASP A 201 0.74 -22.71 -12.66
CA ASP A 201 2.15 -23.07 -12.92
C ASP A 201 2.51 -23.22 -14.41
N ASP A 202 1.55 -23.58 -15.27
CA ASP A 202 1.73 -23.73 -16.72
C ASP A 202 1.09 -22.60 -17.55
N LYS A 203 0.70 -21.49 -16.91
CA LYS A 203 -0.06 -20.39 -17.53
C LYS A 203 0.65 -19.05 -17.43
N ASP A 204 0.34 -18.15 -18.34
CA ASP A 204 0.83 -16.75 -18.33
C ASP A 204 0.51 -16.02 -17.02
N ALA A 205 -0.54 -16.47 -16.31
CA ALA A 205 -0.95 -15.93 -15.03
C ALA A 205 0.04 -16.20 -13.87
N SER A 206 0.92 -17.20 -13.99
CA SER A 206 1.84 -17.62 -12.90
C SER A 206 2.65 -16.45 -12.36
N HIS A 207 3.25 -15.67 -13.27
CA HIS A 207 4.12 -14.57 -12.91
C HIS A 207 3.37 -13.47 -12.17
N VAL A 208 2.21 -13.06 -12.68
CA VAL A 208 1.42 -11.95 -12.12
C VAL A 208 0.78 -12.31 -10.78
N ILE A 209 0.32 -13.55 -10.61
CA ILE A 209 -0.20 -14.04 -9.33
C ILE A 209 0.90 -14.00 -8.28
N ARG A 210 2.05 -14.63 -8.56
CA ARG A 210 3.21 -14.67 -7.65
C ARG A 210 3.73 -13.27 -7.32
N GLU A 211 3.75 -12.35 -8.29
CA GLU A 211 4.10 -10.94 -8.08
C GLU A 211 3.14 -10.24 -7.11
N HIS A 212 1.82 -10.43 -7.25
CA HIS A 212 0.87 -9.82 -6.32
C HIS A 212 0.93 -10.42 -4.92
N LEU A 213 1.12 -11.74 -4.81
CA LEU A 213 1.30 -12.40 -3.51
C LEU A 213 2.56 -11.90 -2.78
N LEU A 214 3.64 -11.62 -3.50
CA LEU A 214 4.88 -11.11 -2.89
C LEU A 214 4.83 -9.60 -2.61
N GLY A 215 4.27 -8.81 -3.54
CA GLY A 215 4.42 -7.35 -3.54
C GLY A 215 3.17 -6.53 -3.30
N SER A 216 1.97 -7.06 -3.53
CA SER A 216 0.73 -6.30 -3.43
C SER A 216 -0.09 -6.59 -2.18
N ILE A 217 -0.09 -7.85 -1.73
CA ILE A 217 -0.84 -8.33 -0.56
C ILE A 217 -0.08 -9.33 0.33
N PRO A 218 1.25 -9.20 0.54
CA PRO A 218 2.04 -10.22 1.24
C PRO A 218 1.61 -10.49 2.69
N TRP A 219 0.90 -9.57 3.34
CA TRP A 219 0.39 -9.72 4.70
C TRP A 219 -0.76 -10.73 4.80
N ASP A 220 -1.51 -10.96 3.72
CA ASP A 220 -2.65 -11.89 3.67
C ASP A 220 -2.25 -13.31 3.25
N VAL A 221 -1.00 -13.52 2.84
CA VAL A 221 -0.48 -14.80 2.33
C VAL A 221 -0.04 -15.71 3.47
N GLU A 222 -0.33 -17.02 3.35
CA GLU A 222 0.15 -18.00 4.32
C GLU A 222 1.69 -18.03 4.40
N PRO A 223 2.29 -18.18 5.59
CA PRO A 223 3.74 -18.00 5.74
C PRO A 223 4.60 -18.95 4.90
N GLU A 224 4.16 -20.20 4.75
CA GLU A 224 4.86 -21.20 3.95
C GLU A 224 4.80 -20.87 2.45
N LEU A 225 3.62 -20.47 1.97
CA LEU A 225 3.43 -20.05 0.58
C LEU A 225 4.20 -18.75 0.28
N LEU A 226 4.21 -17.79 1.21
CA LEU A 226 5.01 -16.58 1.07
C LEU A 226 6.49 -16.90 0.94
N ALA A 227 7.00 -17.82 1.76
CA ALA A 227 8.40 -18.25 1.70
C ALA A 227 8.74 -18.99 0.40
N GLU A 228 7.82 -19.78 -0.13
CA GLU A 228 7.95 -20.46 -1.43
C GLU A 228 7.99 -19.46 -2.58
N VAL A 229 7.01 -18.56 -2.68
CA VAL A 229 6.96 -17.52 -3.72
C VAL A 229 8.20 -16.62 -3.65
N ALA A 230 8.64 -16.26 -2.44
CA ALA A 230 9.86 -15.49 -2.23
C ALA A 230 11.11 -16.26 -2.70
N LYS A 231 11.20 -17.57 -2.43
CA LYS A 231 12.30 -18.42 -2.89
C LYS A 231 12.34 -18.52 -4.41
N ASP A 232 11.19 -18.69 -5.05
CA ASP A 232 11.10 -18.79 -6.51
C ASP A 232 11.48 -17.48 -7.19
N ASP A 233 11.07 -16.33 -6.62
CA ASP A 233 11.56 -15.05 -7.11
C ASP A 233 13.08 -14.93 -6.96
N LEU A 234 13.62 -15.36 -5.81
CA LEU A 234 15.06 -15.32 -5.56
C LEU A 234 15.86 -16.21 -6.53
N ALA A 235 15.31 -17.37 -6.91
CA ALA A 235 15.93 -18.30 -7.86
C ALA A 235 16.14 -17.69 -9.26
N SER A 236 15.47 -16.60 -9.57
CA SER A 236 15.61 -15.90 -10.85
C SER A 236 16.78 -14.89 -10.91
N PHE A 237 17.37 -14.51 -9.77
CA PHE A 237 18.47 -13.54 -9.73
C PHE A 237 19.81 -14.06 -10.25
N PRO A 238 20.24 -15.31 -9.98
CA PRO A 238 21.48 -15.85 -10.54
C PRO A 238 21.56 -15.71 -12.06
N HIS A 239 20.45 -15.89 -12.78
CA HIS A 239 20.38 -15.68 -14.22
C HIS A 239 20.71 -14.22 -14.64
N ALA A 240 20.26 -13.23 -13.87
CA ALA A 240 20.59 -11.82 -14.13
C ALA A 240 22.06 -11.50 -13.80
N VAL A 241 22.62 -12.14 -12.78
CA VAL A 241 24.06 -12.05 -12.44
C VAL A 241 24.91 -12.61 -13.57
N LEU A 242 24.61 -13.83 -14.03
CA LEU A 242 25.30 -14.47 -15.15
C LEU A 242 25.25 -13.61 -16.42
N THR A 243 24.04 -13.14 -16.80
CA THR A 243 23.88 -12.25 -17.96
C THR A 243 24.74 -11.00 -17.84
N THR A 244 24.83 -10.41 -16.65
CA THR A 244 25.65 -9.23 -16.38
C THR A 244 27.15 -9.52 -16.59
N GLN A 245 27.62 -10.64 -16.06
CA GLN A 245 29.03 -11.05 -16.18
C GLN A 245 29.41 -11.33 -17.63
N MET A 246 28.58 -12.07 -18.37
CA MET A 246 28.78 -12.37 -19.80
C MET A 246 28.83 -11.08 -20.64
N CYS A 247 27.89 -10.17 -20.41
CA CYS A 247 27.85 -8.88 -21.13
C CYS A 247 29.08 -8.02 -20.83
N ARG A 248 29.59 -8.03 -19.59
CA ARG A 248 30.82 -7.30 -19.26
C ARG A 248 32.05 -7.90 -19.90
N MET A 249 32.18 -9.22 -19.87
CA MET A 249 33.29 -9.89 -20.54
C MET A 249 33.33 -9.54 -22.03
N ARG A 250 32.18 -9.44 -22.70
CA ARG A 250 32.10 -8.99 -24.09
C ARG A 250 32.41 -7.49 -24.25
N ARG A 251 31.82 -6.63 -23.42
CA ARG A 251 32.12 -5.18 -23.41
C ARG A 251 33.62 -4.91 -23.23
N ASP A 252 34.30 -5.74 -22.44
CA ASP A 252 35.72 -5.63 -22.14
C ASP A 252 36.62 -6.27 -23.23
N GLY A 253 36.04 -6.78 -24.32
CA GLY A 253 36.73 -7.13 -25.57
C GLY A 253 36.68 -8.62 -25.97
N ALA A 254 36.01 -9.49 -25.22
CA ALA A 254 35.87 -10.89 -25.62
C ALA A 254 34.86 -11.06 -26.77
N THR A 255 35.08 -12.07 -27.62
CA THR A 255 34.11 -12.44 -28.66
C THR A 255 32.92 -13.19 -28.06
N GLU A 256 31.80 -13.22 -28.77
CA GLU A 256 30.61 -13.96 -28.33
C GLU A 256 30.92 -15.45 -28.09
N GLU A 257 31.70 -16.10 -28.97
CA GLU A 257 32.07 -17.50 -28.77
C GLU A 257 32.93 -17.69 -27.51
N SER A 258 33.92 -16.80 -27.29
CA SER A 258 34.80 -16.88 -26.12
C SER A 258 34.02 -16.73 -24.80
N VAL A 259 33.03 -15.84 -24.77
CA VAL A 259 32.13 -15.69 -23.61
C VAL A 259 31.30 -16.96 -23.39
N LYS A 260 30.73 -17.54 -24.46
CA LYS A 260 29.93 -18.77 -24.36
C LYS A 260 30.76 -19.98 -23.90
N GLU A 261 32.01 -20.07 -24.34
CA GLU A 261 32.95 -21.10 -23.90
C GLU A 261 33.31 -20.92 -22.42
N HIS A 262 33.58 -19.69 -21.98
CA HIS A 262 33.92 -19.39 -20.59
C HIS A 262 32.79 -19.75 -19.61
N PHE A 263 31.54 -19.49 -19.99
CA PHE A 263 30.35 -19.75 -19.18
C PHE A 263 29.59 -21.02 -19.60
N ALA A 264 30.23 -21.97 -20.28
CA ALA A 264 29.56 -23.13 -20.88
C ALA A 264 28.81 -24.00 -19.85
N ASN A 265 29.39 -24.20 -18.66
CA ASN A 265 28.76 -24.97 -17.59
C ASN A 265 27.50 -24.27 -17.06
N ASP A 266 27.58 -22.97 -16.78
CA ASP A 266 26.44 -22.19 -16.30
C ASP A 266 25.33 -22.12 -17.34
N LEU A 267 25.67 -22.02 -18.63
CA LEU A 267 24.71 -22.04 -19.75
C LEU A 267 24.04 -23.40 -19.94
N ALA A 268 24.69 -24.50 -19.55
CA ALA A 268 24.13 -25.84 -19.66
C ALA A 268 23.05 -26.12 -18.60
N GLU A 269 23.07 -25.41 -17.47
CA GLU A 269 22.08 -25.53 -16.39
C GLU A 269 20.80 -24.69 -16.66
N LEU A 270 20.82 -23.81 -17.66
CA LEU A 270 19.68 -22.95 -17.99
C LEU A 270 18.62 -23.67 -18.85
N ILE A 271 17.37 -23.29 -18.64
CA ILE A 271 16.27 -23.70 -19.53
C ILE A 271 16.38 -23.00 -20.90
N PRO A 272 15.83 -23.59 -21.99
CA PRO A 272 15.97 -23.08 -23.35
C PRO A 272 15.58 -21.60 -23.54
N GLU A 273 14.50 -21.17 -22.89
CA GLU A 273 13.98 -19.80 -22.98
C GLU A 273 14.95 -18.78 -22.39
N GLN A 274 15.58 -19.11 -21.25
CA GLN A 274 16.58 -18.28 -20.59
C GLN A 274 17.84 -18.16 -21.45
N ARG A 275 18.29 -19.27 -22.03
CA ARG A 275 19.44 -19.29 -22.94
C ARG A 275 19.19 -18.43 -24.18
N LYS A 276 18.02 -18.58 -24.81
CA LYS A 276 17.61 -17.77 -25.97
C LYS A 276 17.60 -16.27 -25.66
N ARG A 277 17.19 -15.89 -24.45
CA ARG A 277 17.23 -14.49 -24.00
C ARG A 277 18.66 -13.97 -23.86
N ILE A 278 19.56 -14.75 -23.26
CA ILE A 278 20.99 -14.40 -23.15
C ILE A 278 21.60 -14.24 -24.53
N ASP A 279 21.38 -15.19 -25.44
CA ASP A 279 21.92 -15.14 -26.80
C ASP A 279 21.49 -13.85 -27.50
N ARG A 280 20.22 -13.47 -27.42
CA ARG A 280 19.71 -12.21 -28.00
C ARG A 280 20.36 -10.97 -27.40
N ILE A 281 20.51 -10.93 -26.07
CA ILE A 281 21.13 -9.80 -25.35
C ILE A 281 22.61 -9.69 -25.70
N LEU A 282 23.29 -10.83 -25.81
CA LEU A 282 24.66 -10.88 -26.28
C LEU A 282 24.67 -10.37 -27.71
N SER A 283 24.04 -11.00 -28.70
CA SER A 283 24.19 -10.60 -30.11
C SER A 283 23.94 -9.11 -30.46
N ASP A 284 23.16 -8.36 -29.67
CA ASP A 284 22.97 -6.90 -29.83
C ASP A 284 24.10 -6.07 -29.15
N ASP A 285 25.02 -5.54 -29.99
CA ASP A 285 26.19 -4.75 -29.58
C ASP A 285 25.89 -3.38 -28.95
N GLU A 286 24.71 -2.79 -29.19
CA GLU A 286 24.40 -1.43 -28.71
C GLU A 286 23.52 -1.44 -27.46
N TYR A 287 22.23 -1.72 -27.63
CA TYR A 287 21.26 -1.61 -26.55
C TYR A 287 21.29 -2.84 -25.65
N GLY A 288 21.31 -4.03 -26.24
CA GLY A 288 21.38 -5.32 -25.56
C GLY A 288 22.57 -5.42 -24.62
N LEU A 289 23.78 -5.20 -25.13
CA LEU A 289 25.01 -5.28 -24.35
C LEU A 289 25.03 -4.30 -23.17
N ARG A 290 24.62 -3.05 -23.40
CA ARG A 290 24.54 -2.02 -22.36
C ARG A 290 23.50 -2.37 -21.29
N PHE A 291 22.31 -2.79 -21.69
CA PHE A 291 21.26 -3.24 -20.78
C PHE A 291 21.72 -4.46 -19.97
N GLY A 292 22.33 -5.44 -20.63
CA GLY A 292 22.87 -6.66 -20.05
C GLY A 292 23.91 -6.38 -18.97
N CYS A 293 24.82 -5.40 -19.17
CA CYS A 293 25.81 -4.99 -18.17
C CYS A 293 25.21 -4.48 -16.84
N ARG A 294 23.91 -4.16 -16.81
CA ARG A 294 23.20 -3.59 -15.65
C ARG A 294 22.03 -4.44 -15.17
N ILE A 295 21.72 -5.56 -15.83
CA ILE A 295 20.47 -6.29 -15.60
C ILE A 295 20.33 -6.79 -14.16
N ALA A 296 21.43 -7.23 -13.51
CA ALA A 296 21.42 -7.64 -12.11
C ALA A 296 20.98 -6.51 -11.16
N ILE A 297 21.56 -5.32 -11.33
CA ILE A 297 21.27 -4.13 -10.50
C ILE A 297 19.84 -3.67 -10.75
N SER A 298 19.43 -3.56 -12.02
CA SER A 298 18.08 -3.15 -12.40
C SER A 298 17.02 -4.09 -11.83
N ARG A 299 17.28 -5.41 -11.83
CA ARG A 299 16.37 -6.42 -11.28
C ARG A 299 16.24 -6.31 -9.77
N ILE A 300 17.35 -6.17 -9.03
CA ILE A 300 17.32 -5.99 -7.57
C ILE A 300 16.64 -4.68 -7.19
N ALA A 301 16.97 -3.58 -7.86
CA ALA A 301 16.35 -2.28 -7.58
C ALA A 301 14.83 -2.30 -7.83
N SER A 302 14.40 -2.89 -8.95
CA SER A 302 12.97 -3.03 -9.26
C SER A 302 12.25 -3.98 -8.30
N ALA A 303 12.92 -5.06 -7.88
CA ALA A 303 12.37 -5.99 -6.91
C ALA A 303 12.20 -5.32 -5.53
N ALA A 304 13.20 -4.56 -5.06
CA ALA A 304 13.13 -3.84 -3.77
C ALA A 304 12.01 -2.78 -3.75
N GLU A 305 11.78 -2.07 -4.85
CA GLU A 305 10.74 -1.05 -4.94
C GLU A 305 9.34 -1.62 -5.16
N GLY A 306 9.23 -2.72 -5.89
CA GLY A 306 7.97 -3.39 -6.17
C GLY A 306 7.75 -4.59 -5.25
N ARG A 307 8.17 -5.76 -5.74
CA ARG A 307 7.76 -7.07 -5.22
C ARG A 307 8.19 -7.35 -3.78
N TRP A 308 9.31 -6.80 -3.32
CA TRP A 308 9.85 -7.02 -1.97
C TRP A 308 9.59 -5.88 -1.00
N ARG A 309 9.05 -4.75 -1.49
CA ARG A 309 8.96 -3.50 -0.74
C ARG A 309 8.39 -3.67 0.67
N TYR A 310 7.25 -4.32 0.79
CA TYR A 310 6.55 -4.50 2.06
C TYR A 310 7.14 -5.60 2.94
N ILE A 311 7.88 -6.56 2.37
CA ILE A 311 8.62 -7.56 3.16
C ILE A 311 9.87 -6.92 3.76
N LEU A 312 10.56 -6.07 2.98
CA LEU A 312 11.73 -5.32 3.44
C LEU A 312 11.34 -4.20 4.41
N ASN A 313 10.18 -3.58 4.23
CA ASN A 313 9.69 -2.49 5.08
C ASN A 313 8.21 -2.73 5.48
N PRO A 314 7.94 -3.65 6.44
CA PRO A 314 6.58 -4.01 6.84
C PRO A 314 5.76 -2.86 7.43
N ASP A 315 6.44 -1.85 7.97
CA ASP A 315 5.85 -0.61 8.48
C ASP A 315 5.20 0.23 7.37
N GLN A 316 5.62 0.07 6.11
CA GLN A 316 5.01 0.75 4.97
C GLN A 316 3.70 0.08 4.50
N ALA A 317 3.42 -1.15 4.94
CA ALA A 317 2.17 -1.82 4.63
C ALA A 317 1.05 -1.28 5.53
N GLN A 318 0.37 -0.22 5.06
CA GLN A 318 -0.70 0.44 5.81
C GLN A 318 -1.93 0.72 4.94
N LYS A 319 -3.12 0.61 5.54
CA LYS A 319 -4.40 1.03 4.98
C LYS A 319 -4.99 2.15 5.82
N TYR A 320 -5.14 3.34 5.22
CA TYR A 320 -5.61 4.55 5.91
C TYR A 320 -4.83 4.86 7.20
N GLY A 321 -3.49 4.70 7.14
CA GLY A 321 -2.58 4.94 8.27
C GLY A 321 -2.54 3.82 9.33
N ARG A 322 -3.32 2.73 9.16
CA ARG A 322 -3.28 1.57 10.05
C ARG A 322 -2.41 0.47 9.45
N PRO A 323 -1.42 -0.07 10.18
CA PRO A 323 -0.64 -1.22 9.74
C PRO A 323 -1.53 -2.42 9.40
N HIS A 324 -1.15 -3.16 8.36
CA HIS A 324 -1.77 -4.44 8.06
C HIS A 324 -1.47 -5.48 9.14
N VAL A 325 -2.42 -6.40 9.35
CA VAL A 325 -2.19 -7.58 10.19
C VAL A 325 -1.52 -8.64 9.32
N TRP A 326 -0.32 -9.05 9.70
CA TRP A 326 0.46 -10.04 8.96
C TRP A 326 0.15 -11.45 9.43
N ARG A 327 -0.01 -12.39 8.49
CA ARG A 327 -0.05 -13.84 8.78
C ARG A 327 1.34 -14.39 9.12
N ALA A 328 2.39 -13.88 8.47
CA ALA A 328 3.77 -14.24 8.76
C ALA A 328 4.28 -13.56 10.04
N SER A 329 5.12 -14.26 10.80
CA SER A 329 5.77 -13.68 11.98
C SER A 329 6.85 -12.67 11.60
N GLN A 330 7.21 -11.78 12.52
CA GLN A 330 8.29 -10.81 12.29
C GLN A 330 9.63 -11.51 12.00
N ASP A 331 9.92 -12.63 12.66
CA ASP A 331 11.14 -13.42 12.42
C ASP A 331 11.17 -14.02 11.00
N GLN A 332 10.01 -14.47 10.50
CA GLN A 332 9.90 -14.98 9.12
C GLN A 332 10.15 -13.86 8.11
N LEU A 333 9.59 -12.67 8.33
CA LEU A 333 9.81 -11.52 7.45
C LEU A 333 11.28 -11.08 7.48
N ALA A 334 11.90 -11.01 8.65
CA ALA A 334 13.32 -10.69 8.81
C ALA A 334 14.21 -11.71 8.09
N PHE A 335 13.88 -13.00 8.19
CA PHE A 335 14.61 -14.06 7.49
C PHE A 335 14.49 -13.95 5.95
N LEU A 336 13.31 -13.65 5.43
CA LEU A 336 13.11 -13.40 4.00
C LEU A 336 13.88 -12.15 3.53
N ALA A 337 13.79 -11.06 4.28
CA ALA A 337 14.52 -9.82 4.01
C ALA A 337 16.04 -10.05 3.99
N GLN A 338 16.56 -10.87 4.92
CA GLN A 338 17.96 -11.26 4.96
C GLN A 338 18.37 -12.06 3.70
N LYS A 339 17.54 -12.98 3.22
CA LYS A 339 17.80 -13.72 1.98
C LYS A 339 17.85 -12.80 0.77
N PHE A 340 16.94 -11.84 0.67
CA PHE A 340 16.96 -10.83 -0.37
C PHE A 340 18.25 -9.98 -0.29
N ALA A 341 18.62 -9.51 0.90
CA ALA A 341 19.81 -8.70 1.12
C ALA A 341 21.10 -9.40 0.67
N LYS A 342 21.20 -10.72 0.88
CA LYS A 342 22.32 -11.54 0.38
C LYS A 342 22.41 -11.53 -1.15
N HIS A 343 21.28 -11.63 -1.87
CA HIS A 343 21.27 -11.56 -3.34
C HIS A 343 21.56 -10.14 -3.84
N ALA A 344 21.04 -9.14 -3.14
CA ALA A 344 21.34 -7.74 -3.44
C ALA A 344 22.82 -7.42 -3.24
N ALA A 345 23.52 -8.09 -2.31
CA ALA A 345 24.96 -7.91 -2.11
C ALA A 345 25.78 -8.40 -3.32
N VAL A 346 25.40 -9.54 -3.92
CA VAL A 346 26.01 -10.02 -5.16
C VAL A 346 25.81 -9.01 -6.30
N ALA A 347 24.61 -8.44 -6.43
CA ALA A 347 24.36 -7.40 -7.44
C ALA A 347 25.12 -6.09 -7.14
N LEU A 348 25.32 -5.75 -5.87
CA LEU A 348 26.10 -4.59 -5.45
C LEU A 348 27.57 -4.73 -5.82
N GLU A 349 28.16 -5.92 -5.70
CA GLU A 349 29.54 -6.17 -6.16
C GLU A 349 29.72 -5.85 -7.64
N LEU A 350 28.70 -6.16 -8.44
CA LEU A 350 28.64 -5.81 -9.85
C LEU A 350 28.33 -4.32 -10.08
N TRP A 351 28.05 -3.50 -9.08
CA TRP A 351 27.75 -2.08 -9.35
C TRP A 351 28.96 -1.30 -9.90
N GLU A 352 28.72 -0.54 -10.98
CA GLU A 352 29.66 0.35 -11.67
C GLU A 352 28.98 1.70 -11.99
N PRO A 353 29.72 2.83 -11.96
CA PRO A 353 29.18 4.13 -12.30
C PRO A 353 28.86 4.24 -13.81
N ASP A 354 27.68 4.77 -14.15
CA ASP A 354 27.25 5.02 -15.54
C ASP A 354 27.09 6.53 -15.78
N ARG A 355 27.82 7.04 -16.77
CA ARG A 355 27.79 8.46 -17.15
C ARG A 355 26.46 8.89 -17.78
N GLU A 356 25.81 7.98 -18.49
CA GLU A 356 24.59 8.28 -19.23
C GLU A 356 23.33 8.12 -18.36
N ALA A 357 23.39 7.27 -17.35
CA ALA A 357 22.30 7.06 -16.38
C ALA A 357 22.81 7.16 -14.93
N PRO A 358 23.17 8.39 -14.49
CA PRO A 358 23.63 8.63 -13.13
C PRO A 358 22.48 8.59 -12.13
N ILE A 359 22.83 8.34 -10.86
CA ILE A 359 21.88 8.29 -9.74
C ILE A 359 21.25 9.66 -9.52
N ARG A 360 19.92 9.73 -9.59
CA ARG A 360 19.19 11.00 -9.64
C ARG A 360 17.91 11.03 -8.79
N SER A 361 17.46 9.90 -8.28
CA SER A 361 16.16 9.74 -7.62
C SER A 361 16.27 8.94 -6.32
N ALA A 362 15.22 8.99 -5.50
CA ALA A 362 15.15 8.18 -4.29
C ALA A 362 15.09 6.68 -4.63
N LYS A 363 14.40 6.33 -5.72
CA LYS A 363 14.30 4.96 -6.26
C LYS A 363 15.66 4.30 -6.46
N ASP A 364 16.64 5.05 -6.96
CA ASP A 364 18.00 4.55 -7.22
C ASP A 364 18.76 4.16 -5.95
N LEU A 365 18.36 4.70 -4.79
CA LEU A 365 19.05 4.54 -3.49
C LEU A 365 18.30 3.62 -2.51
N ARG A 366 16.98 3.47 -2.63
CA ARG A 366 16.16 2.67 -1.69
C ARG A 366 16.67 1.25 -1.51
N TRP A 367 17.02 0.56 -2.61
CA TRP A 367 17.49 -0.82 -2.57
C TRP A 367 18.84 -0.96 -1.83
N VAL A 368 19.69 0.07 -1.87
CA VAL A 368 20.98 0.09 -1.14
C VAL A 368 20.74 0.23 0.35
N ARG A 369 19.83 1.13 0.76
CA ARG A 369 19.38 1.23 2.16
C ARG A 369 18.79 -0.10 2.63
N ASP A 370 17.87 -0.70 1.86
CA ASP A 370 17.23 -1.96 2.23
C ASP A 370 18.24 -3.11 2.37
N LEU A 371 19.20 -3.20 1.45
CA LEU A 371 20.31 -4.13 1.55
C LEU A 371 21.08 -3.94 2.87
N LEU A 372 21.52 -2.71 3.17
CA LEU A 372 22.33 -2.45 4.36
C LEU A 372 21.56 -2.71 5.67
N GLN A 373 20.25 -2.50 5.66
CA GLN A 373 19.39 -2.68 6.83
C GLN A 373 19.21 -4.17 7.18
N HIS A 374 19.15 -5.03 6.17
CA HIS A 374 18.79 -6.44 6.32
C HIS A 374 19.97 -7.41 6.20
N LEU A 375 21.16 -6.91 5.87
CA LEU A 375 22.39 -7.72 5.94
C LEU A 375 22.75 -8.00 7.41
N PRO A 376 23.05 -9.26 7.77
CA PRO A 376 23.44 -9.60 9.15
C PRO A 376 24.80 -8.99 9.52
N VAL A 377 25.71 -8.89 8.54
CA VAL A 377 27.04 -8.31 8.67
C VAL A 377 27.32 -7.49 7.42
N VAL A 378 27.60 -6.20 7.58
CA VAL A 378 28.00 -5.32 6.48
C VAL A 378 29.53 -5.36 6.35
N THR A 379 30.02 -6.09 5.34
CA THR A 379 31.46 -6.27 5.11
C THR A 379 32.14 -4.99 4.62
N PRO A 380 33.47 -4.84 4.76
CA PRO A 380 34.21 -3.69 4.23
C PRO A 380 33.98 -3.45 2.73
N GLU A 381 33.87 -4.51 1.93
CA GLU A 381 33.65 -4.45 0.49
C GLU A 381 32.27 -3.86 0.16
N VAL A 382 31.24 -4.30 0.90
CA VAL A 382 29.88 -3.74 0.79
C VAL A 382 29.87 -2.26 1.18
N LYS A 383 30.56 -1.89 2.27
CA LYS A 383 30.70 -0.48 2.67
C LYS A 383 31.35 0.35 1.59
N GLU A 384 32.44 -0.12 0.99
CA GLU A 384 33.14 0.65 -0.05
C GLU A 384 32.30 0.81 -1.31
N LYS A 385 31.59 -0.24 -1.74
CA LYS A 385 30.65 -0.16 -2.87
C LYS A 385 29.51 0.81 -2.59
N ALA A 386 28.91 0.76 -1.41
CA ALA A 386 27.86 1.71 -1.02
C ALA A 386 28.38 3.17 -0.94
N ARG A 387 29.62 3.39 -0.45
CA ARG A 387 30.26 4.72 -0.46
C ARG A 387 30.50 5.23 -1.88
N MET A 388 30.89 4.36 -2.83
CA MET A 388 31.00 4.73 -4.25
C MET A 388 29.65 5.19 -4.83
N ILE A 389 28.56 4.47 -4.54
CA ILE A 389 27.20 4.86 -4.91
C ILE A 389 26.86 6.23 -4.32
N CYS A 390 27.16 6.47 -3.04
CA CYS A 390 26.90 7.76 -2.39
C CYS A 390 27.66 8.92 -3.07
N ARG A 391 28.93 8.70 -3.44
CA ARG A 391 29.71 9.70 -4.19
C ARG A 391 29.07 10.05 -5.53
N GLU A 392 28.61 9.06 -6.29
CA GLU A 392 27.91 9.28 -7.56
C GLU A 392 26.54 9.94 -7.37
N ALA A 393 25.78 9.54 -6.34
CA ALA A 393 24.50 10.14 -6.00
C ALA A 393 24.64 11.63 -5.64
N ARG A 394 25.64 11.99 -4.82
CA ARG A 394 25.95 13.41 -4.52
C ARG A 394 26.22 14.19 -5.80
N ARG A 395 27.03 13.64 -6.70
CA ARG A 395 27.34 14.26 -7.99
C ARG A 395 26.09 14.46 -8.85
N GLY A 396 25.22 13.44 -8.92
CA GLY A 396 23.96 13.50 -9.67
C GLY A 396 22.94 14.48 -9.09
N LEU A 397 22.92 14.65 -7.77
CA LEU A 397 21.99 15.54 -7.06
C LEU A 397 22.47 16.99 -6.92
N ALA A 398 23.79 17.25 -7.01
CA ALA A 398 24.39 18.58 -6.81
C ALA A 398 23.86 19.67 -7.77
N GLY A 399 23.39 19.28 -8.97
CA GLY A 399 22.87 20.21 -9.98
C GLY A 399 21.34 20.36 -10.02
N ARG A 400 20.59 19.60 -9.21
CA ARG A 400 19.11 19.62 -9.25
C ARG A 400 18.54 20.60 -8.22
N ARG A 401 17.74 21.55 -8.72
CA ARG A 401 16.91 22.42 -7.87
C ARG A 401 15.65 21.68 -7.46
N ASP A 402 15.27 21.84 -6.19
CA ASP A 402 13.99 21.39 -5.67
C ASP A 402 12.90 22.32 -6.23
N TYR A 403 12.16 21.83 -7.23
CA TYR A 403 10.97 22.51 -7.71
C TYR A 403 9.78 22.06 -6.87
N GLY A 404 9.72 22.53 -5.62
CA GLY A 404 8.65 22.27 -4.65
C GLY A 404 7.32 22.91 -5.05
N LYS A 405 6.77 22.55 -6.23
CA LYS A 405 5.57 23.18 -6.79
C LYS A 405 4.28 22.35 -6.60
N TYR A 406 4.37 21.10 -6.19
CA TYR A 406 3.20 20.30 -5.81
C TYR A 406 3.59 19.39 -4.64
N GLY A 407 2.78 19.39 -3.58
CA GLY A 407 3.04 18.67 -2.33
C GLY A 407 3.14 17.16 -2.50
N LEU A 408 3.72 16.52 -1.48
CA LEU A 408 4.41 15.21 -1.44
C LEU A 408 5.92 15.42 -1.64
N ASP A 409 6.73 14.92 -0.70
CA ASP A 409 8.18 15.14 -0.61
C ASP A 409 8.83 15.15 -2.00
N SER A 410 9.62 16.18 -2.31
CA SER A 410 10.33 16.18 -3.57
C SER A 410 11.19 14.91 -3.63
N ASP A 411 11.11 14.14 -4.72
CA ASP A 411 11.90 12.90 -4.88
C ASP A 411 13.40 13.17 -4.67
N VAL A 412 13.85 14.39 -4.96
CA VAL A 412 15.20 14.90 -4.66
C VAL A 412 15.47 15.01 -3.16
N GLN A 413 14.51 15.51 -2.37
CA GLN A 413 14.62 15.55 -0.92
C GLN A 413 14.65 14.14 -0.31
N GLN A 414 13.75 13.25 -0.76
CA GLN A 414 13.79 11.83 -0.35
C GLN A 414 15.12 11.16 -0.72
N ALA A 415 15.67 11.47 -1.90
CA ALA A 415 16.97 10.95 -2.33
C ALA A 415 18.10 11.43 -1.42
N ARG A 416 18.08 12.70 -1.00
CA ARG A 416 19.06 13.26 -0.04
C ARG A 416 18.94 12.61 1.34
N GLU A 417 17.73 12.39 1.83
CA GLU A 417 17.52 11.73 3.12
C GLU A 417 17.96 10.27 3.12
N LEU A 418 17.70 9.55 2.01
CA LEU A 418 18.21 8.19 1.82
C LEU A 418 19.74 8.17 1.73
N LEU A 419 20.33 9.11 1.02
CA LEU A 419 21.78 9.27 0.91
C LEU A 419 22.42 9.48 2.29
N ASP A 420 21.91 10.44 3.08
CA ASP A 420 22.39 10.70 4.45
C ASP A 420 22.25 9.46 5.36
N THR A 421 21.20 8.66 5.13
CA THR A 421 20.98 7.41 5.87
C THR A 421 21.98 6.33 5.51
N ILE A 422 22.22 6.10 4.21
CA ILE A 422 23.20 5.13 3.72
C ILE A 422 24.61 5.49 4.17
N GLU A 423 24.96 6.78 4.16
CA GLU A 423 26.26 7.27 4.63
C GLU A 423 26.47 7.01 6.12
N ARG A 424 25.44 7.22 6.95
CA ARG A 424 25.49 6.86 8.39
C ARG A 424 25.66 5.37 8.61
N MET A 425 24.98 4.53 7.83
CA MET A 425 25.08 3.06 7.93
C MET A 425 26.46 2.52 7.49
N THR A 426 27.16 3.25 6.62
CA THR A 426 28.46 2.84 6.03
C THR A 426 29.66 3.52 6.66
N ALA A 427 29.45 4.46 7.59
CA ALA A 427 30.53 5.02 8.39
C ALA A 427 31.25 3.88 9.15
N GLU A 428 32.57 3.88 9.13
CA GLU A 428 33.36 2.97 9.95
C GLU A 428 32.99 3.16 11.42
N THR A 429 32.90 2.05 12.17
CA THR A 429 32.95 2.08 13.63
C THR A 429 34.17 2.90 14.00
N LEU A 430 33.91 4.15 14.42
CA LEU A 430 34.93 5.12 14.81
C LEU A 430 35.90 4.42 15.77
N THR A 431 37.17 4.42 15.39
CA THR A 431 38.29 4.12 16.29
C THR A 431 38.05 4.87 17.58
N ASP A 432 38.10 4.13 18.70
CA ASP A 432 37.91 4.60 20.06
C ASP A 432 38.61 5.94 20.30
N PRO A 433 37.89 7.07 20.38
CA PRO A 433 38.43 8.26 20.97
C PRO A 433 38.26 8.05 22.48
N GLY A 434 39.37 7.81 23.16
CA GLY A 434 39.43 7.76 24.63
C GLY A 434 38.74 8.97 25.29
N PRO A 435 38.68 8.99 26.63
CA PRO A 435 37.59 9.57 27.42
C PRO A 435 37.52 11.10 27.31
N ALA A 436 36.94 11.60 26.22
CA ALA A 436 36.67 13.01 25.97
C ALA A 436 35.63 13.21 24.85
N ARG A 437 34.53 12.42 24.85
CA ARG A 437 33.32 12.76 24.08
C ARG A 437 32.08 12.63 24.96
N THR A 438 31.59 13.76 25.43
CA THR A 438 30.22 13.93 25.93
C THR A 438 29.22 13.63 24.80
N ALA A 439 28.62 12.44 24.85
CA ALA A 439 27.37 11.93 24.27
C ALA A 439 26.75 12.56 23.00
N SER A 440 26.64 11.71 21.97
CA SER A 440 25.60 11.51 20.93
C SER A 440 24.92 12.66 20.16
N LEU A 441 24.61 13.80 20.78
CA LEU A 441 23.96 14.95 20.12
C LEU A 441 24.79 16.23 20.22
N GLY A 442 25.90 16.23 20.96
CA GLY A 442 26.73 17.42 21.15
C GLY A 442 26.20 18.31 22.28
N ARG A 443 26.59 19.60 22.29
CA ARG A 443 26.19 20.53 23.35
C ARG A 443 24.77 21.07 23.12
N PRO A 444 23.95 21.28 24.17
CA PRO A 444 22.57 21.75 24.04
C PRO A 444 22.42 23.02 23.21
N ASP A 445 23.34 23.97 23.30
CA ASP A 445 23.32 25.24 22.56
C ASP A 445 23.55 25.08 21.04
N GLN A 446 24.10 23.95 20.60
CA GLN A 446 24.46 23.69 19.21
C GLN A 446 23.49 22.77 18.47
N VAL A 447 22.61 22.09 19.21
CA VAL A 447 21.65 21.12 18.66
C VAL A 447 20.49 21.83 17.95
N THR A 448 20.17 21.42 16.72
CA THR A 448 19.04 21.99 15.98
C THR A 448 17.76 21.17 16.16
N VAL A 449 16.60 21.77 15.84
CA VAL A 449 15.30 21.07 15.78
C VAL A 449 15.36 19.83 14.87
N ARG A 450 16.12 19.91 13.77
CA ARG A 450 16.31 18.81 12.82
C ARG A 450 17.11 17.65 13.41
N ASP A 451 18.16 17.96 14.19
CA ASP A 451 18.99 16.94 14.84
C ASP A 451 18.20 16.17 15.88
N LEU A 452 17.35 16.87 16.66
CA LEU A 452 16.44 16.26 17.64
C LEU A 452 15.34 15.44 16.94
N ALA A 453 14.78 15.93 15.84
CA ALA A 453 13.75 15.21 15.09
C ALA A 453 14.26 13.90 14.50
N GLY A 454 15.58 13.78 14.23
CA GLY A 454 16.23 12.56 13.76
C GLY A 454 16.70 11.59 14.85
N ALA A 455 16.69 12.00 16.12
CA ALA A 455 17.19 11.20 17.25
C ALA A 455 16.17 10.12 17.67
N PRO A 456 16.57 8.88 17.99
CA PRO A 456 15.65 7.89 18.58
C PRO A 456 15.03 8.38 19.90
N ASP A 457 13.80 7.98 20.21
CA ASP A 457 13.06 8.40 21.42
C ASP A 457 13.87 8.18 22.70
N THR A 458 14.55 7.03 22.80
CA THR A 458 15.43 6.69 23.93
C THR A 458 16.65 7.61 24.06
N VAL A 459 17.20 8.07 22.93
CA VAL A 459 18.35 8.99 22.90
C VAL A 459 17.90 10.41 23.24
N LEU A 460 16.76 10.85 22.71
CA LEU A 460 16.18 12.17 23.01
C LEU A 460 15.79 12.28 24.49
N ASP A 461 15.13 11.25 25.01
CA ASP A 461 14.70 11.17 26.41
C ASP A 461 15.90 11.21 27.38
N ASP A 462 16.93 10.38 27.13
CA ASP A 462 18.18 10.37 27.89
C ASP A 462 18.96 11.68 27.75
N TYR A 463 18.98 12.30 26.58
CA TYR A 463 19.62 13.60 26.36
C TYR A 463 18.94 14.72 27.16
N LEU A 464 17.60 14.80 27.10
CA LEU A 464 16.83 15.76 27.90
C LEU A 464 16.99 15.53 29.42
N ARG A 465 17.11 14.27 29.88
CA ARG A 465 17.38 13.98 31.31
C ARG A 465 18.75 14.44 31.78
N ARG A 466 19.76 14.42 30.91
CA ARG A 466 21.13 14.88 31.22
C ARG A 466 21.28 16.39 31.26
N HIS A 467 20.32 17.11 30.70
CA HIS A 467 20.31 18.58 30.64
C HIS A 467 19.06 19.17 31.33
N PRO A 468 18.85 18.92 32.63
CA PRO A 468 17.70 19.46 33.34
C PRO A 468 17.81 20.99 33.44
N GLY A 469 16.69 21.69 33.23
CA GLY A 469 16.61 23.15 33.33
C GLY A 469 17.03 23.92 32.07
N ASP A 470 17.35 23.24 30.96
CA ASP A 470 17.56 23.90 29.66
C ASP A 470 16.24 24.00 28.88
N ASP A 471 15.47 25.05 29.18
CA ASP A 471 14.18 25.33 28.55
C ASP A 471 14.29 25.50 27.02
N SER A 472 15.37 26.10 26.53
CA SER A 472 15.62 26.27 25.09
C SER A 472 15.82 24.93 24.36
N LEU A 473 16.45 23.96 25.02
CA LEU A 473 16.54 22.59 24.51
C LEU A 473 15.15 21.91 24.50
N VAL A 474 14.35 22.09 25.55
CA VAL A 474 13.00 21.54 25.63
C VAL A 474 12.10 22.13 24.55
N GLU A 475 12.13 23.44 24.32
CA GLU A 475 11.39 24.12 23.24
C GLU A 475 11.77 23.58 21.85
N ARG A 476 13.06 23.37 21.58
CA ARG A 476 13.53 22.75 20.33
C ARG A 476 13.08 21.30 20.19
N ALA A 477 13.03 20.54 21.29
CA ALA A 477 12.51 19.17 21.30
C ALA A 477 10.99 19.12 21.03
N LEU A 478 10.22 20.08 21.56
CA LEU A 478 8.78 20.22 21.25
C LEU A 478 8.56 20.54 19.78
N LEU A 479 9.35 21.45 19.19
CA LEU A 479 9.31 21.76 17.76
C LEU A 479 9.72 20.55 16.90
N ALA A 480 10.68 19.76 17.38
CA ALA A 480 11.15 18.55 16.70
C ALA A 480 10.05 17.47 16.64
N PHE A 481 9.22 17.39 17.68
CA PHE A 481 8.08 16.50 17.75
C PHE A 481 7.09 16.72 16.60
N ALA A 482 6.81 17.97 16.24
CA ALA A 482 5.94 18.30 15.10
C ALA A 482 6.59 18.06 13.73
N SER A 483 7.90 17.86 13.69
CA SER A 483 8.67 17.60 12.46
C SER A 483 8.84 16.12 12.14
N ARG A 484 8.46 15.23 13.06
CA ARG A 484 8.61 13.79 12.92
C ARG A 484 7.24 13.12 12.81
N ALA A 485 7.12 12.15 11.90
CA ALA A 485 5.85 11.48 11.63
C ALA A 485 5.41 10.48 12.72
N TYR A 486 6.29 10.09 13.66
CA TYR A 486 5.96 9.07 14.68
C TYR A 486 6.94 9.07 15.87
N HIS A 487 6.40 9.15 17.09
CA HIS A 487 7.08 8.83 18.35
C HIS A 487 6.32 7.69 19.04
N ARG A 488 7.02 6.63 19.47
CA ARG A 488 6.40 5.43 20.09
C ARG A 488 6.43 5.50 21.61
N ASP A 489 7.51 6.04 22.17
CA ASP A 489 7.86 5.82 23.57
C ASP A 489 7.99 7.13 24.36
N LEU A 490 7.98 8.29 23.68
CA LEU A 490 8.05 9.62 24.30
C LEU A 490 6.88 10.47 23.80
N SER A 491 6.00 10.93 24.68
CA SER A 491 4.86 11.78 24.29
C SER A 491 5.20 13.27 24.31
N PHE A 492 4.43 14.07 23.57
CA PHE A 492 4.54 15.53 23.58
C PHE A 492 4.40 16.10 25.00
N ALA A 493 3.52 15.51 25.82
CA ALA A 493 3.33 15.87 27.22
C ALA A 493 4.57 15.56 28.09
N ASP A 494 5.26 14.43 27.83
CA ASP A 494 6.46 14.04 28.59
C ASP A 494 7.66 14.96 28.34
N ILE A 495 7.73 15.58 27.16
CA ILE A 495 8.72 16.60 26.84
C ILE A 495 8.30 17.93 27.49
N LEU A 496 7.04 18.32 27.33
CA LEU A 496 6.49 19.59 27.79
C LEU A 496 6.62 19.76 29.32
N THR A 497 6.41 18.70 30.08
CA THR A 497 6.52 18.69 31.55
C THR A 497 7.94 18.95 32.08
N ARG A 498 8.96 18.90 31.22
CA ARG A 498 10.36 19.19 31.59
C ARG A 498 10.70 20.68 31.51
N HIS A 499 9.84 21.48 30.89
CA HIS A 499 9.99 22.93 30.81
C HIS A 499 9.65 23.58 32.15
N SER A 500 10.37 24.64 32.53
CA SER A 500 10.13 25.34 33.81
C SER A 500 8.76 26.05 33.86
N ASP A 501 8.31 26.59 32.72
CA ASP A 501 6.98 27.19 32.52
C ASP A 501 6.27 26.64 31.25
N PRO A 502 5.66 25.44 31.34
CA PRO A 502 5.15 24.72 30.17
C PRO A 502 4.03 25.46 29.41
N GLN A 503 3.12 26.11 30.14
CA GLN A 503 1.96 26.77 29.53
C GLN A 503 2.38 28.00 28.73
N ARG A 504 3.29 28.82 29.30
CA ARG A 504 3.81 30.01 28.64
C ARG A 504 4.65 29.65 27.41
N ALA A 505 5.49 28.62 27.50
CA ALA A 505 6.26 28.12 26.37
C ALA A 505 5.36 27.68 25.22
N LEU A 506 4.33 26.87 25.52
CA LEU A 506 3.41 26.36 24.50
C LEU A 506 2.64 27.48 23.79
N LEU A 507 2.21 28.50 24.54
CA LEU A 507 1.57 29.70 24.00
C LEU A 507 2.53 30.47 23.08
N ALA A 508 3.76 30.73 23.54
CA ALA A 508 4.77 31.47 22.78
C ALA A 508 5.20 30.74 21.50
N LEU A 509 5.43 29.43 21.57
CA LEU A 509 5.77 28.59 20.42
C LEU A 509 4.62 28.56 19.40
N THR A 510 3.37 28.42 19.86
CA THR A 510 2.20 28.40 18.98
C THR A 510 1.96 29.75 18.29
N GLN A 511 2.17 30.86 19.01
CA GLN A 511 2.05 32.20 18.43
C GLN A 511 3.09 32.46 17.33
N ASN A 512 4.30 31.93 17.49
CA ASN A 512 5.43 32.13 16.58
C ASN A 512 5.68 30.92 15.66
N LEU A 513 4.73 29.98 15.58
CA LEU A 513 4.89 28.69 14.91
C LEU A 513 5.35 28.80 13.45
N ARG A 514 4.83 29.80 12.72
CA ARG A 514 5.19 30.06 11.33
C ARG A 514 6.68 30.41 11.16
N GLN A 515 7.24 31.16 12.10
CA GLN A 515 8.64 31.57 12.08
C GLN A 515 9.54 30.40 12.50
N LEU A 516 9.08 29.59 13.45
CA LEU A 516 9.87 28.52 14.08
C LEU A 516 9.89 27.21 13.28
N LEU A 517 8.75 26.79 12.70
CA LEU A 517 8.63 25.57 11.90
C LEU A 517 8.55 25.83 10.38
N GLY A 518 8.49 27.09 9.96
CA GLY A 518 8.33 27.45 8.56
C GLY A 518 6.90 27.29 8.03
N GLY A 519 6.77 27.10 6.72
CA GLY A 519 5.50 27.23 5.98
C GLY A 519 4.74 25.94 5.66
N GLY A 520 5.19 24.78 6.16
CA GLY A 520 4.66 23.46 5.75
C GLY A 520 3.30 23.13 6.38
N PRO A 521 2.29 22.69 5.60
CA PRO A 521 0.97 22.32 6.16
C PRO A 521 1.04 21.12 7.10
N ASN A 522 1.89 20.12 6.81
CA ASN A 522 2.04 18.92 7.65
C ASN A 522 2.57 19.25 9.05
N LEU A 523 3.54 20.16 9.17
CA LEU A 523 4.13 20.57 10.45
C LEU A 523 3.09 21.30 11.32
N ARG A 524 2.27 22.13 10.66
CA ARG A 524 1.17 22.84 11.31
C ARG A 524 0.10 21.89 11.83
N GLU A 525 -0.26 20.88 11.04
CA GLU A 525 -1.22 19.85 11.42
C GLU A 525 -0.72 19.01 12.59
N ALA A 526 0.51 18.50 12.51
CA ALA A 526 1.14 17.74 13.59
C ALA A 526 1.21 18.54 14.90
N TRP A 527 1.57 19.83 14.84
CA TRP A 527 1.58 20.70 16.03
C TRP A 527 0.19 20.89 16.63
N VAL A 528 -0.82 21.19 15.80
CA VAL A 528 -2.20 21.39 16.28
C VAL A 528 -2.75 20.12 16.90
N ASP A 529 -2.51 18.96 16.29
CA ASP A 529 -2.94 17.68 16.85
C ASP A 529 -2.22 17.37 18.17
N ALA A 530 -0.91 17.63 18.27
CA ALA A 530 -0.16 17.44 19.52
C ALA A 530 -0.69 18.33 20.65
N VAL A 531 -1.00 19.60 20.37
CA VAL A 531 -1.58 20.53 21.34
C VAL A 531 -2.98 20.11 21.78
N LEU A 532 -3.85 19.76 20.83
CA LEU A 532 -5.24 19.41 21.13
C LEU A 532 -5.39 18.08 21.88
N ASN A 533 -4.41 17.18 21.77
CA ASN A 533 -4.37 15.93 22.52
C ASN A 533 -3.82 16.08 23.95
N LEU A 534 -3.45 17.29 24.40
CA LEU A 534 -3.07 17.52 25.79
C LEU A 534 -4.30 17.39 26.72
N PRO A 535 -4.14 16.75 27.90
CA PRO A 535 -5.25 16.47 28.82
C PRO A 535 -5.94 17.74 29.36
N ALA A 536 -5.24 18.87 29.37
CA ALA A 536 -5.80 20.18 29.69
C ALA A 536 -5.24 21.22 28.71
N THR A 537 -6.10 21.75 27.83
CA THR A 537 -5.74 22.82 26.89
C THR A 537 -6.51 24.08 27.24
N GLU A 538 -5.81 25.18 27.53
CA GLU A 538 -6.44 26.45 27.87
C GLU A 538 -7.12 27.10 26.65
N THR A 539 -8.18 27.87 26.92
CA THR A 539 -8.93 28.57 25.86
C THR A 539 -8.03 29.54 25.08
N GLU A 540 -7.13 30.24 25.77
CA GLU A 540 -6.17 31.17 25.14
C GLU A 540 -5.26 30.45 24.13
N LEU A 541 -4.78 29.26 24.49
CA LEU A 541 -3.95 28.45 23.60
C LEU A 541 -4.72 27.97 22.37
N ILE A 542 -5.97 27.53 22.52
CA ILE A 542 -6.82 27.12 21.39
C ILE A 542 -7.07 28.29 20.43
N ARG A 543 -7.27 29.49 20.97
CA ARG A 543 -7.49 30.70 20.18
C ARG A 543 -6.28 31.10 19.34
N VAL A 544 -5.06 30.78 19.75
CA VAL A 544 -3.86 31.09 18.95
C VAL A 544 -3.54 30.04 17.88
N LEU A 545 -4.25 28.90 17.86
CA LEU A 545 -4.03 27.87 16.85
C LEU A 545 -4.40 28.38 15.44
N PRO A 546 -3.70 27.90 14.39
CA PRO A 546 -4.07 28.19 13.01
C PRO A 546 -5.49 27.70 12.69
N ALA A 547 -6.35 28.64 12.31
CA ALA A 547 -7.80 28.47 12.31
C ALA A 547 -8.29 27.32 11.43
N TRP A 548 -7.81 27.24 10.17
CA TRP A 548 -8.24 26.19 9.25
C TRP A 548 -7.94 24.79 9.79
N THR A 549 -6.73 24.60 10.32
CA THR A 549 -6.30 23.32 10.88
C THR A 549 -7.05 22.99 12.17
N ALA A 550 -7.19 23.95 13.08
CA ALA A 550 -7.95 23.75 14.33
C ALA A 550 -9.41 23.36 14.06
N LEU A 551 -10.07 24.00 13.07
CA LEU A 551 -11.45 23.69 12.70
C LEU A 551 -11.62 22.33 12.01
N LYS A 552 -10.56 21.82 11.36
CA LYS A 552 -10.55 20.50 10.71
C LYS A 552 -10.10 19.37 11.64
N ALA A 553 -9.45 19.69 12.75
CA ALA A 553 -9.02 18.72 13.76
C ALA A 553 -10.20 17.89 14.28
N ARG A 554 -9.98 16.59 14.43
CA ARG A 554 -10.98 15.62 14.88
C ARG A 554 -10.79 15.28 16.35
N GLY A 555 -11.87 14.97 17.04
CA GLY A 555 -11.82 14.48 18.42
C GLY A 555 -11.26 13.05 18.52
N PRO A 556 -11.09 12.50 19.74
CA PRO A 556 -10.48 11.20 20.02
C PRO A 556 -11.09 9.98 19.30
N HIS A 557 -12.30 10.12 18.74
CA HIS A 557 -13.00 9.07 17.97
C HIS A 557 -13.09 9.35 16.46
N GLY A 558 -12.43 10.39 15.94
CA GLY A 558 -12.25 10.66 14.50
C GLY A 558 -13.50 11.09 13.72
N GLN A 559 -14.70 10.94 14.29
CA GLN A 559 -15.98 11.18 13.60
C GLN A 559 -16.55 12.59 13.80
N THR A 560 -16.09 13.33 14.81
CA THR A 560 -16.62 14.66 15.17
C THR A 560 -15.50 15.70 15.24
N ALA A 561 -15.87 16.98 15.10
CA ALA A 561 -14.95 18.09 15.32
C ALA A 561 -14.40 18.08 16.75
N HIS A 562 -13.18 18.57 16.96
CA HIS A 562 -12.54 18.55 18.28
C HIS A 562 -13.41 19.30 19.32
N PRO A 563 -13.77 18.68 20.47
CA PRO A 563 -14.67 19.28 21.46
C PRO A 563 -14.17 20.62 22.00
N ALA A 564 -12.86 20.74 22.26
CA ALA A 564 -12.27 21.96 22.79
C ALA A 564 -12.36 23.14 21.80
N VAL A 565 -12.12 22.88 20.50
CA VAL A 565 -12.27 23.89 19.44
C VAL A 565 -13.74 24.29 19.30
N THR A 566 -14.64 23.31 19.30
CA THR A 566 -16.09 23.53 19.23
C THR A 566 -16.59 24.41 20.38
N SER A 567 -16.09 24.16 21.59
CA SER A 567 -16.42 24.96 22.78
C SER A 567 -15.98 26.42 22.63
N VAL A 568 -14.73 26.66 22.18
CA VAL A 568 -14.20 28.02 21.96
C VAL A 568 -14.99 28.77 20.89
N VAL A 569 -15.30 28.13 19.76
CA VAL A 569 -16.08 28.73 18.67
C VAL A 569 -17.50 29.09 19.14
N ARG A 570 -18.19 28.16 19.81
CA ARG A 570 -19.55 28.39 20.33
C ARG A 570 -19.58 29.50 21.37
N THR A 571 -18.59 29.54 22.26
CA THR A 571 -18.49 30.58 23.29
C THR A 571 -18.25 31.95 22.67
N ALA A 572 -17.40 32.04 21.63
CA ALA A 572 -17.07 33.31 20.99
C ALA A 572 -18.19 33.87 20.10
N LEU A 573 -18.90 33.02 19.34
CA LEU A 573 -19.96 33.47 18.42
C LEU A 573 -21.34 33.54 19.08
N GLY A 574 -21.54 32.82 20.18
CA GLY A 574 -22.82 32.73 20.89
C GLY A 574 -23.97 32.31 19.97
N ASN A 575 -25.13 32.93 20.18
CA ASN A 575 -26.35 32.69 19.40
C ASN A 575 -26.53 33.65 18.21
N SER A 576 -25.50 34.42 17.83
CA SER A 576 -25.60 35.44 16.77
C SER A 576 -25.51 34.82 15.38
N SER A 577 -26.64 34.69 14.67
CA SER A 577 -26.67 34.16 13.30
C SER A 577 -25.79 34.96 12.34
N GLU A 578 -25.68 36.28 12.53
CA GLU A 578 -24.80 37.13 11.73
C GLU A 578 -23.33 36.80 11.96
N ALA A 579 -22.91 36.59 13.21
CA ALA A 579 -21.53 36.23 13.54
C ALA A 579 -21.17 34.86 12.94
N TRP A 580 -22.09 33.89 12.98
CA TRP A 580 -21.94 32.58 12.32
C TRP A 580 -21.83 32.70 10.80
N GLN A 581 -22.67 33.51 10.16
CA GLN A 581 -22.59 33.76 8.71
C GLN A 581 -21.28 34.43 8.31
N ARG A 582 -20.83 35.45 9.04
CA ARG A 582 -19.54 36.08 8.81
C ARG A 582 -18.40 35.08 8.98
N PHE A 583 -18.38 34.33 10.07
CA PHE A 583 -17.34 33.31 10.33
C PHE A 583 -17.25 32.24 9.23
N ALA A 584 -18.40 31.81 8.68
CA ALA A 584 -18.44 30.86 7.57
C ALA A 584 -17.77 31.39 6.28
N THR A 585 -17.69 32.72 6.13
CA THR A 585 -17.00 33.38 5.01
C THR A 585 -15.54 33.76 5.32
N SER A 586 -14.96 33.24 6.41
CA SER A 586 -13.59 33.58 6.81
C SER A 586 -12.57 33.20 5.73
N PRO A 587 -11.47 33.97 5.58
CA PRO A 587 -10.45 33.73 4.56
C PRO A 587 -9.46 32.62 4.93
N ALA A 588 -9.69 31.90 6.04
CA ALA A 588 -8.81 30.82 6.48
C ALA A 588 -8.77 29.70 5.42
N SER A 589 -7.57 29.34 4.99
CA SER A 589 -7.35 28.34 3.95
C SER A 589 -6.34 27.28 4.40
N TYR A 590 -6.26 26.18 3.67
CA TYR A 590 -5.27 25.14 3.91
C TYR A 590 -3.81 25.60 3.65
N ALA A 591 -3.61 26.43 2.62
CA ALA A 591 -2.30 26.85 2.14
C ALA A 591 -2.20 28.37 1.91
N GLY A 592 -0.97 28.88 1.84
CA GLY A 592 -0.68 30.31 1.66
C GLY A 592 -0.61 31.10 2.96
N PRO A 593 -0.47 32.44 2.90
CA PRO A 593 -0.38 33.28 4.09
C PRO A 593 -1.59 33.15 5.03
N THR A 594 -2.80 33.07 4.47
CA THR A 594 -4.08 32.94 5.19
C THR A 594 -4.21 31.63 5.98
N ALA A 595 -3.34 30.66 5.72
CA ALA A 595 -3.31 29.40 6.45
C ALA A 595 -2.68 29.49 7.85
N TRP A 596 -2.22 30.69 8.22
CA TRP A 596 -1.63 31.03 9.51
C TRP A 596 -2.48 32.03 10.30
N LEU A 597 -3.69 32.34 9.83
CA LEU A 597 -4.64 33.15 10.59
C LEU A 597 -5.03 32.41 11.86
N ARG A 598 -4.98 33.11 13.00
CA ARG A 598 -5.29 32.54 14.30
C ARG A 598 -6.81 32.43 14.47
N LEU A 599 -7.26 31.37 15.14
CA LEU A 599 -8.68 31.13 15.36
C LEU A 599 -9.36 32.28 16.12
N GLY A 600 -8.72 32.78 17.17
CA GLY A 600 -9.22 33.89 18.00
C GLY A 600 -9.45 35.16 17.19
N ASP A 601 -8.47 35.57 16.38
CA ASP A 601 -8.57 36.79 15.57
C ASP A 601 -9.75 36.73 14.59
N LEU A 602 -10.03 35.54 14.03
CA LEU A 602 -11.18 35.33 13.15
C LEU A 602 -12.50 35.30 13.90
N LEU A 603 -12.53 34.71 15.09
CA LEU A 603 -13.71 34.70 15.94
C LEU A 603 -14.07 36.12 16.40
N ASP A 604 -13.07 36.92 16.78
CA ASP A 604 -13.27 38.30 17.21
C ASP A 604 -13.72 39.18 16.03
N ALA A 605 -13.14 38.99 14.84
CA ALA A 605 -13.57 39.71 13.64
C ALA A 605 -15.01 39.35 13.24
N ALA A 606 -15.38 38.06 13.33
CA ALA A 606 -16.73 37.62 13.03
C ALA A 606 -17.76 38.12 14.06
N ALA A 607 -17.44 38.06 15.36
CA ALA A 607 -18.30 38.50 16.44
C ALA A 607 -18.51 40.03 16.43
N ASN A 608 -17.44 40.80 16.22
CA ASN A 608 -17.48 42.27 16.26
C ASN A 608 -17.81 42.91 14.90
N GLY A 609 -17.85 42.13 13.81
CA GLY A 609 -18.11 42.64 12.46
C GLY A 609 -16.97 43.51 11.90
N THR A 610 -15.74 43.29 12.34
CA THR A 610 -14.56 44.05 11.89
C THR A 610 -13.91 43.39 10.66
N PRO A 611 -13.07 44.11 9.89
CA PRO A 611 -12.33 43.53 8.78
C PRO A 611 -11.50 42.31 9.19
N TRP A 612 -11.29 41.37 8.25
CA TRP A 612 -10.49 40.18 8.52
C TRP A 612 -9.04 40.53 8.87
N PRO A 613 -8.45 39.83 9.86
CA PRO A 613 -7.07 40.05 10.27
C PRO A 613 -6.10 39.73 9.13
N THR A 614 -5.00 40.48 9.07
CA THR A 614 -3.90 40.18 8.15
C THR A 614 -3.11 38.97 8.66
N PRO A 615 -2.65 38.07 7.79
CA PRO A 615 -1.79 36.96 8.17
C PRO A 615 -0.54 37.40 8.93
N PRO A 616 -0.07 36.63 9.94
CA PRO A 616 1.17 36.94 10.65
C PRO A 616 2.35 36.98 9.67
N ARG A 617 3.28 37.91 9.87
CA ARG A 617 4.49 38.04 9.03
C ARG A 617 5.37 36.78 9.14
N LYS A 618 6.17 36.52 8.11
CA LYS A 618 7.15 35.43 8.11
C LYS A 618 8.29 35.72 9.07
#